data_AF-A0A838JJF1-F1
#
_entry.id   AF-A0A838JJF1-F1
#
_cell.length_a   1.000
_cell.length_b   1.000
_cell.length_c   1.000
_cell.angle_alpha   90.00
_cell.angle_beta   90.00
_cell.angle_gamma   90.00
#
_symmetry.space_group_name_H-M   'P 1'
#
loop_
_entity.id
_entity.type
_entity.pdbx_description
1 polymer ?
#
loop_
_entity_poly.entity_id
_entity_poly.type
_entity_poly.pdbx_seq_one_letter_code
_entity_poly.pdbx_strand_id
1 'polypeptide(L)'
;MRIAEYIVAAAVAGSPFFAHAAGKMKPGLWEITIKSDALAQMPNIPPEQLEKMKQMGVQMPQMKAGGMVQQVCVSKEMAERDSPPGLDRQQSECKIKNQNQSGSTYTADMVCDGANMKGNATIKATYSGDSAFTSTYDFKGTAGGQPVSQHHETSGRWSKADCGNVKPATGR
;
A
#
# COMPACT_ATOMS: atom_id res chain seq x y z
N MET A 1 8.79 -34.01 -62.11
CA MET A 1 7.42 -34.16 -61.59
C MET A 1 7.51 -34.14 -60.06
N ARG A 2 7.11 -33.01 -59.44
CA ARG A 2 6.41 -32.86 -58.14
C ARG A 2 7.01 -33.61 -56.90
N ILE A 3 7.24 -33.03 -55.72
CA ILE A 3 6.57 -31.95 -54.98
C ILE A 3 7.59 -31.36 -53.98
N ALA A 4 7.75 -30.04 -53.95
CA ALA A 4 8.37 -29.29 -52.85
C ALA A 4 7.38 -29.15 -51.69
N GLU A 5 7.80 -28.56 -50.56
CA GLU A 5 6.97 -27.98 -49.47
C GLU A 5 6.68 -28.90 -48.26
N TYR A 6 6.74 -28.52 -46.97
CA TYR A 6 7.14 -27.31 -46.23
C TYR A 6 7.64 -27.77 -44.85
N ILE A 7 8.83 -27.35 -44.40
CA ILE A 7 9.19 -27.43 -42.97
C ILE A 7 8.62 -26.17 -42.32
N VAL A 8 7.42 -26.26 -41.74
CA VAL A 8 6.92 -25.23 -40.83
C VAL A 8 7.61 -25.43 -39.49
N ALA A 9 8.75 -24.76 -39.31
CA ALA A 9 9.33 -24.55 -37.99
C ALA A 9 8.44 -23.55 -37.25
N ALA A 10 7.44 -24.04 -36.52
CA ALA A 10 6.69 -23.24 -35.57
C ALA A 10 7.62 -22.90 -34.40
N ALA A 11 8.32 -21.76 -34.51
CA ALA A 11 8.97 -21.13 -33.38
C ALA A 11 7.87 -20.72 -32.39
N VAL A 12 7.65 -21.55 -31.37
CA VAL A 12 6.89 -21.17 -30.19
C VAL A 12 7.71 -20.07 -29.53
N ALA A 13 7.40 -18.82 -29.89
CA ALA A 13 7.81 -17.65 -29.15
C ALA A 13 7.18 -17.79 -27.76
N GLY A 14 7.92 -18.44 -26.85
CA GLY A 14 7.64 -18.43 -25.44
C GLY A 14 7.77 -16.99 -24.97
N SER A 15 6.68 -16.23 -25.09
CA SER A 15 6.51 -15.01 -24.32
C SER A 15 6.80 -15.38 -22.87
N PRO A 16 7.78 -14.77 -22.21
CA PRO A 16 7.90 -14.89 -20.78
C PRO A 16 6.69 -14.15 -20.22
N PHE A 17 5.56 -14.85 -20.10
CA PHE A 17 4.58 -14.53 -19.10
C PHE A 17 5.33 -14.74 -17.79
N PHE A 18 5.96 -13.66 -17.31
CA PHE A 18 6.28 -13.52 -15.91
C PHE A 18 4.93 -13.68 -15.21
N ALA A 19 4.65 -14.91 -14.78
CA ALA A 19 3.61 -15.21 -13.83
C ALA A 19 3.99 -14.47 -12.55
N HIS A 20 3.69 -13.18 -12.51
CA HIS A 20 3.73 -12.42 -11.29
C HIS A 20 2.67 -13.07 -10.41
N ALA A 21 3.14 -13.73 -9.37
CA ALA A 21 2.27 -14.32 -8.35
C ALA A 21 1.24 -13.26 -7.95
N ALA A 22 -0.04 -13.66 -7.97
CA ALA A 22 -1.12 -12.80 -7.52
C ALA A 22 -0.76 -12.24 -6.12
N GLY A 23 -0.72 -10.92 -6.00
CA GLY A 23 -0.35 -10.23 -4.75
C GLY A 23 1.05 -9.63 -4.69
N LYS A 24 1.93 -9.82 -5.69
CA LYS A 24 3.19 -9.09 -5.78
C LYS A 24 3.01 -7.76 -6.51
N MET A 25 3.15 -6.65 -5.79
CA MET A 25 2.99 -5.31 -6.34
C MET A 25 4.08 -5.01 -7.38
N LYS A 26 3.78 -4.21 -8.40
CA LYS A 26 4.78 -3.68 -9.33
C LYS A 26 5.74 -2.68 -8.67
N PRO A 27 7.05 -2.78 -8.92
CA PRO A 27 7.97 -1.69 -8.62
C PRO A 27 7.60 -0.43 -9.42
N GLY A 28 7.88 0.74 -8.84
CA GLY A 28 7.66 2.04 -9.47
C GLY A 28 6.80 2.99 -8.65
N LEU A 29 6.28 4.02 -9.30
CA LEU A 29 5.47 5.06 -8.70
C LEU A 29 4.03 4.60 -8.51
N TRP A 30 3.52 4.72 -7.30
CA TRP A 30 2.13 4.46 -6.93
C TRP A 30 1.46 5.72 -6.44
N GLU A 31 0.20 5.90 -6.81
CA GLU A 31 -0.71 6.83 -6.15
C GLU A 31 -1.48 6.06 -5.07
N ILE A 32 -1.35 6.48 -3.82
CA ILE A 32 -2.02 5.88 -2.67
C ILE A 32 -3.01 6.89 -2.11
N THR A 33 -4.26 6.46 -1.96
CA THR A 33 -5.33 7.21 -1.30
C THR A 33 -5.64 6.56 0.04
N ILE A 34 -5.63 7.34 1.11
CA ILE A 34 -5.97 6.92 2.47
C ILE A 34 -7.21 7.69 2.91
N LYS A 35 -8.25 7.00 3.33
CA LYS A 35 -9.42 7.59 3.99
C LYS A 35 -9.47 7.08 5.42
N SER A 36 -9.85 7.93 6.36
CA SER A 36 -10.07 7.50 7.73
C SER A 36 -11.04 8.42 8.43
N ASP A 37 -11.68 7.92 9.48
CA ASP A 37 -12.53 8.73 10.35
C ASP A 37 -11.76 9.93 10.93
N ALA A 38 -10.48 9.75 11.25
CA ALA A 38 -9.60 10.80 11.75
C ALA A 38 -9.36 11.89 10.70
N LEU A 39 -9.11 11.52 9.44
CA LEU A 39 -8.92 12.48 8.35
C LEU A 39 -10.22 13.17 7.96
N ALA A 40 -11.36 12.46 8.04
CA ALA A 40 -12.68 13.04 7.79
C ALA A 40 -13.06 14.10 8.84
N GLN A 41 -12.59 13.93 10.08
CA GLN A 41 -12.80 14.88 11.18
C GLN A 41 -11.71 15.96 11.26
N MET A 42 -10.65 15.86 10.45
CA MET A 42 -9.58 16.85 10.48
C MET A 42 -10.11 18.18 9.93
N PRO A 43 -10.01 19.29 10.68
CA PRO A 43 -10.39 20.59 10.14
C PRO A 43 -9.53 20.87 8.89
N ASN A 44 -10.15 21.43 7.85
CA ASN A 44 -9.40 21.94 6.70
C ASN A 44 -8.29 22.85 7.23
N ILE A 45 -7.03 22.44 7.07
CA ILE A 45 -5.87 23.19 7.56
C ILE A 45 -5.94 24.57 6.90
N PRO A 46 -5.99 25.68 7.67
CA PRO A 46 -6.04 27.02 7.10
C PRO A 46 -4.85 27.23 6.15
N PRO A 47 -5.04 27.93 5.01
CA PRO A 47 -3.98 28.12 4.02
C PRO A 47 -2.67 28.68 4.60
N GLU A 48 -2.77 29.56 5.60
CA GLU A 48 -1.60 30.13 6.29
C GLU A 48 -0.79 29.07 7.07
N GLN A 49 -1.47 28.12 7.72
CA GLN A 49 -0.82 27.01 8.41
C GLN A 49 -0.16 26.04 7.42
N LEU A 50 -0.82 25.79 6.29
CA LEU A 50 -0.24 24.99 5.21
C LEU A 50 1.04 25.63 4.68
N GLU A 51 1.05 26.96 4.50
CA GLU A 51 2.22 27.67 3.98
C GLU A 51 3.38 27.69 4.99
N LYS A 52 3.10 27.86 6.29
CA LYS A 52 4.11 27.70 7.35
C LYS A 52 4.70 26.29 7.36
N MET A 53 3.87 25.25 7.20
CA MET A 53 4.35 23.87 7.11
C MET A 53 5.27 23.66 5.90
N LYS A 54 4.91 24.20 4.73
CA LYS A 54 5.77 24.17 3.54
C LYS A 54 7.09 24.92 3.75
N GLN A 55 7.06 26.09 4.40
CA GLN A 55 8.26 26.87 4.74
C GLN A 55 9.20 26.11 5.69
N MET A 56 8.64 25.28 6.57
CA MET A 56 9.39 24.36 7.42
C MET A 56 9.85 23.09 6.69
N GLY A 57 9.63 22.98 5.37
CA GLY A 57 10.06 21.84 4.56
C GLY A 57 9.17 20.60 4.67
N VAL A 58 7.98 20.72 5.27
CA VAL A 58 7.02 19.61 5.39
C VAL A 58 6.26 19.46 4.09
N GLN A 59 6.45 18.33 3.39
CA GLN A 59 5.65 17.99 2.21
C GLN A 59 4.27 17.55 2.66
N MET A 60 3.26 18.39 2.41
CA MET A 60 1.88 18.06 2.71
C MET A 60 1.30 17.18 1.61
N PRO A 61 0.75 16.00 1.95
CA PRO A 61 0.04 15.17 1.01
C PRO A 61 -1.27 15.85 0.57
N GLN A 62 -1.75 15.54 -0.63
CA GLN A 62 -2.91 16.20 -1.20
C GLN A 62 -4.18 15.72 -0.50
N MET A 63 -4.92 16.64 0.12
CA MET A 63 -6.20 16.31 0.74
C MET A 63 -7.31 16.28 -0.33
N LYS A 64 -8.06 15.20 -0.42
CA LYS A 64 -9.17 15.03 -1.37
C LYS A 64 -10.31 14.21 -0.75
N ALA A 65 -11.51 14.79 -0.73
CA ALA A 65 -12.76 14.10 -0.34
C ALA A 65 -12.70 13.31 0.98
N GLY A 66 -12.19 13.93 2.06
CA GLY A 66 -12.07 13.28 3.38
C GLY A 66 -10.93 12.26 3.50
N GLY A 67 -10.11 12.16 2.46
CA GLY A 67 -8.90 11.35 2.44
C GLY A 67 -7.67 12.15 2.02
N MET A 68 -6.54 11.46 2.04
CA MET A 68 -5.22 11.96 1.73
C MET A 68 -4.67 11.14 0.56
N VAL A 69 -4.16 11.82 -0.46
CA VAL A 69 -3.54 11.21 -1.63
C VAL A 69 -2.06 11.54 -1.62
N GLN A 70 -1.23 10.51 -1.76
CA GLN A 70 0.22 10.65 -1.82
C GLN A 70 0.82 9.77 -2.90
N GLN A 71 1.97 10.19 -3.41
CA GLN A 71 2.77 9.37 -4.31
C GLN A 71 3.83 8.63 -3.52
N VAL A 72 3.94 7.33 -3.75
CA VAL A 72 4.92 6.45 -3.10
C VAL A 72 5.73 5.73 -4.16
N CYS A 73 7.05 5.82 -4.06
CA CYS A 73 7.94 5.02 -4.87
C CYS A 73 8.20 3.67 -4.20
N VAL A 74 7.72 2.60 -4.83
CA VAL A 74 7.89 1.20 -4.39
C VAL A 74 9.11 0.63 -5.08
N SER A 75 10.13 0.25 -4.31
CA SER A 75 11.33 -0.40 -4.84
C SER A 75 11.06 -1.85 -5.24
N LYS A 76 11.99 -2.46 -5.98
CA LYS A 76 11.91 -3.89 -6.32
C LYS A 76 11.89 -4.78 -5.06
N GLU A 77 12.73 -4.46 -4.09
CA GLU A 77 12.76 -5.19 -2.82
C GLU A 77 11.44 -5.09 -2.05
N MET A 78 10.78 -3.93 -2.06
CA MET A 78 9.47 -3.74 -1.43
C MET A 78 8.37 -4.54 -2.16
N ALA A 79 8.40 -4.54 -3.49
CA ALA A 79 7.47 -5.26 -4.35
C ALA A 79 7.55 -6.79 -4.20
N GLU A 80 8.71 -7.31 -3.82
CA GLU A 80 8.93 -8.75 -3.65
C GLU A 80 8.45 -9.30 -2.30
N ARG A 81 8.18 -8.42 -1.33
CA ARG A 81 7.67 -8.78 0.01
C ARG A 81 6.19 -9.18 -0.06
N ASP A 82 5.81 -10.12 0.80
CA ASP A 82 4.43 -10.61 0.92
C ASP A 82 3.54 -9.70 1.80
N SER A 83 4.05 -8.55 2.24
CA SER A 83 3.33 -7.57 3.05
C SER A 83 3.18 -6.23 2.31
N PRO A 84 1.98 -5.60 2.33
CA PRO A 84 1.80 -4.25 1.81
C PRO A 84 2.82 -3.23 2.35
N PRO A 85 3.28 -2.26 1.53
CA PRO A 85 4.14 -1.17 1.97
C PRO A 85 3.52 -0.40 3.15
N GLY A 86 4.28 -0.21 4.23
CA GLY A 86 3.84 0.51 5.42
C GLY A 86 3.30 -0.36 6.56
N LEU A 87 3.04 -1.66 6.32
CA LEU A 87 2.75 -2.65 7.38
C LEU A 87 4.01 -3.26 7.99
N ASP A 88 5.16 -3.06 7.34
CA ASP A 88 6.49 -3.42 7.81
C ASP A 88 6.94 -2.58 9.01
N ARG A 89 6.28 -1.42 9.23
CA ARG A 89 6.35 -0.70 10.50
C ARG A 89 5.61 -1.50 11.56
N GLN A 90 6.27 -2.54 12.07
CA GLN A 90 6.05 -2.95 13.44
C GLN A 90 6.32 -1.71 14.30
N GLN A 91 5.28 -0.96 14.62
CA GLN A 91 5.32 -0.09 15.79
C GLN A 91 5.82 -1.01 16.91
N SER A 92 6.88 -0.63 17.62
CA SER A 92 7.63 -1.51 18.53
C SER A 92 6.75 -2.25 19.55
N GLU A 93 5.51 -1.78 19.74
CA GLU A 93 4.51 -2.29 20.66
C GLU A 93 3.38 -3.12 20.00
N CYS A 94 3.39 -3.32 18.67
CA CYS A 94 2.37 -4.04 17.91
C CYS A 94 2.95 -5.25 17.17
N LYS A 95 2.23 -6.38 17.22
CA LYS A 95 2.60 -7.64 16.59
C LYS A 95 1.54 -8.05 15.57
N ILE A 96 1.98 -8.36 14.35
CA ILE A 96 1.13 -8.97 13.33
C ILE A 96 1.00 -10.48 13.62
N LYS A 97 -0.22 -11.01 13.55
CA LYS A 97 -0.58 -12.41 13.74
C LYS A 97 -1.54 -12.85 12.65
N ASN A 98 -1.75 -14.17 12.55
CA ASN A 98 -2.77 -14.77 11.68
C ASN A 98 -2.73 -14.28 10.23
N GLN A 99 -1.51 -14.07 9.71
CA GLN A 99 -1.32 -13.66 8.33
C GLN A 99 -1.76 -14.79 7.41
N ASN A 100 -2.63 -14.48 6.48
CA ASN A 100 -3.10 -15.42 5.48
C ASN A 100 -3.18 -14.70 4.15
N GLN A 101 -2.60 -15.30 3.11
CA GLN A 101 -2.71 -14.83 1.75
C GLN A 101 -3.33 -15.95 0.91
N SER A 102 -4.49 -15.66 0.32
CA SER A 102 -5.23 -16.58 -0.53
C SER A 102 -5.62 -15.88 -1.83
N GLY A 103 -4.94 -16.27 -2.92
CA GLY A 103 -5.11 -15.65 -4.23
C GLY A 103 -4.83 -14.15 -4.20
N SER A 104 -5.84 -13.36 -4.53
CA SER A 104 -5.78 -11.89 -4.51
C SER A 104 -6.04 -11.27 -3.13
N THR A 105 -6.30 -12.06 -2.09
CA THR A 105 -6.67 -11.52 -0.77
C THR A 105 -5.57 -11.75 0.25
N TYR A 106 -5.37 -10.77 1.13
CA TYR A 106 -4.51 -10.84 2.29
C TYR A 106 -5.30 -10.44 3.53
N THR A 107 -5.16 -11.20 4.60
CA THR A 107 -5.74 -10.88 5.91
C THR A 107 -4.70 -11.02 6.99
N ALA A 108 -4.75 -10.14 7.99
CA ALA A 108 -3.92 -10.25 9.17
C ALA A 108 -4.61 -9.63 10.38
N ASP A 109 -4.23 -10.10 11.57
CA ASP A 109 -4.57 -9.44 12.81
C ASP A 109 -3.36 -8.70 13.35
N MET A 110 -3.57 -7.54 13.96
CA MET A 110 -2.54 -6.80 14.67
C MET A 110 -2.93 -6.73 16.14
N VAL A 111 -2.00 -7.05 17.04
CA VAL A 111 -2.21 -6.94 18.48
C VAL A 111 -1.19 -5.97 19.04
N CYS A 112 -1.65 -4.89 19.64
CA CYS A 112 -0.82 -3.89 20.31
C CYS A 112 -0.97 -4.05 21.82
N ASP A 113 0.15 -4.09 22.54
CA ASP A 113 0.19 -4.20 24.00
C ASP A 113 1.23 -3.22 24.59
N GLY A 114 1.24 -2.00 24.05
CA GLY A 114 2.13 -0.93 24.44
C GLY A 114 1.63 -0.11 25.62
N ALA A 115 2.52 0.65 26.25
CA ALA A 115 2.12 1.61 27.29
C ALA A 115 1.24 2.73 26.72
N ASN A 116 1.55 3.16 25.49
CA ASN A 116 0.83 4.24 24.82
C ASN A 116 -0.32 3.75 23.96
N MET A 117 -0.30 2.48 23.50
CA MET A 117 -1.33 1.94 22.63
C MET A 117 -1.58 0.46 22.90
N LYS A 118 -2.82 0.11 23.25
CA LYS A 118 -3.27 -1.27 23.46
C LYS A 118 -4.51 -1.56 22.64
N GLY A 119 -4.61 -2.73 22.03
CA GLY A 119 -5.80 -3.08 21.28
C GLY A 119 -5.56 -4.13 20.22
N ASN A 120 -6.59 -4.36 19.41
CA ASN A 120 -6.56 -5.29 18.30
C ASN A 120 -6.98 -4.57 17.03
N ALA A 121 -6.35 -4.93 15.92
CA ALA A 121 -6.73 -4.51 14.59
C ALA A 121 -6.97 -5.72 13.69
N THR A 122 -7.92 -5.59 12.77
CA THR A 122 -8.09 -6.52 11.65
C THR A 122 -7.72 -5.80 10.36
N ILE A 123 -6.89 -6.44 9.56
CA ILE A 123 -6.38 -5.95 8.29
C ILE A 123 -6.91 -6.87 7.20
N LYS A 124 -7.52 -6.28 6.18
CA LYS A 124 -7.92 -7.00 4.96
C LYS A 124 -7.42 -6.23 3.76
N ALA A 125 -6.83 -6.91 2.80
CA ALA A 125 -6.41 -6.32 1.54
C ALA A 125 -6.82 -7.20 0.37
N THR A 126 -7.14 -6.56 -0.75
CA THR A 126 -7.46 -7.21 -2.02
C THR A 126 -6.60 -6.59 -3.11
N TYR A 127 -5.86 -7.42 -3.83
CA TYR A 127 -5.02 -7.06 -4.95
C TYR A 127 -5.76 -7.27 -6.28
N SER A 128 -5.81 -6.23 -7.09
CA SER A 128 -6.34 -6.29 -8.46
C SER A 128 -5.15 -6.44 -9.41
N GLY A 129 -4.67 -7.69 -9.54
CA GLY A 129 -3.43 -7.99 -10.24
C GLY A 129 -2.22 -7.43 -9.50
N ASP A 130 -1.28 -6.82 -10.24
CA ASP A 130 -0.02 -6.28 -9.74
C ASP A 130 0.03 -4.73 -9.70
N SER A 131 -1.05 -4.07 -10.11
CA SER A 131 -1.09 -2.63 -10.40
C SER A 131 -2.17 -1.87 -9.64
N ALA A 132 -2.97 -2.55 -8.82
CA ALA A 132 -3.94 -1.92 -7.93
C ALA A 132 -4.20 -2.77 -6.69
N PHE A 133 -4.54 -2.11 -5.58
CA PHE A 133 -5.01 -2.78 -4.38
C PHE A 133 -6.01 -1.92 -3.61
N THR A 134 -6.81 -2.55 -2.76
CA THR A 134 -7.58 -1.91 -1.69
C THR A 134 -7.30 -2.61 -0.37
N SER A 135 -7.40 -1.89 0.74
CA SER A 135 -7.28 -2.47 2.07
C SER A 135 -8.12 -1.73 3.10
N THR A 136 -8.60 -2.46 4.10
CA THR A 136 -9.23 -1.91 5.30
C THR A 136 -8.39 -2.24 6.52
N TYR A 137 -8.39 -1.31 7.46
CA TYR A 137 -7.75 -1.42 8.76
C TYR A 137 -8.76 -0.97 9.82
N ASP A 138 -9.17 -1.91 10.67
CA ASP A 138 -10.16 -1.70 11.72
C ASP A 138 -9.49 -1.91 13.07
N PHE A 139 -9.23 -0.83 13.83
CA PHE A 139 -8.61 -0.90 15.15
C PHE A 139 -9.61 -0.58 16.25
N LYS A 140 -9.53 -1.34 17.34
CA LYS A 140 -10.24 -1.08 18.60
C LYS A 140 -9.30 -1.26 19.78
N GLY A 141 -9.25 -0.26 20.65
CA GLY A 141 -8.35 -0.28 21.78
C GLY A 141 -8.32 1.02 22.56
N THR A 142 -7.16 1.32 23.12
CA THR A 142 -6.84 2.56 23.80
C THR A 142 -5.56 3.17 23.24
N ALA A 143 -5.53 4.49 23.12
CA ALA A 143 -4.34 5.26 22.79
C ALA A 143 -4.20 6.44 23.78
N GLY A 144 -3.03 6.61 24.40
CA GLY A 144 -2.83 7.63 25.44
C GLY A 144 -3.80 7.50 26.62
N GLY A 145 -4.24 6.28 26.93
CA GLY A 145 -5.23 5.99 27.98
C GLY A 145 -6.68 6.27 27.61
N GLN A 146 -6.97 6.77 26.41
CA GLN A 146 -8.33 7.03 25.94
C GLN A 146 -8.82 5.91 25.01
N PRO A 147 -10.10 5.49 25.09
CA PRO A 147 -10.69 4.55 24.14
C PRO A 147 -10.66 5.11 22.72
N VAL A 148 -10.23 4.28 21.77
CA VAL A 148 -10.16 4.60 20.35
C VAL A 148 -10.76 3.45 19.53
N SER A 149 -11.61 3.81 18.58
CA SER A 149 -12.08 2.94 17.50
C SER A 149 -11.82 3.68 16.20
N GLN A 150 -11.11 3.03 15.27
CA GLN A 150 -10.67 3.66 14.03
C GLN A 150 -10.94 2.73 12.85
N HIS A 151 -11.61 3.27 11.83
CA HIS A 151 -11.73 2.62 10.52
C HIS A 151 -10.96 3.41 9.46
N HIS A 152 -10.05 2.73 8.77
CA HIS A 152 -9.20 3.33 7.75
C HIS A 152 -9.27 2.47 6.48
N GLU A 153 -9.51 3.12 5.35
CA GLU A 153 -9.46 2.51 4.02
C GLU A 153 -8.24 3.04 3.28
N THR A 154 -7.53 2.16 2.58
CA THR A 154 -6.43 2.55 1.69
C THR A 154 -6.65 1.93 0.33
N SER A 155 -6.38 2.69 -0.73
CA SER A 155 -6.32 2.15 -2.09
C SER A 155 -5.05 2.62 -2.77
N GLY A 156 -4.49 1.78 -3.62
CA GLY A 156 -3.29 2.10 -4.38
C GLY A 156 -3.50 1.79 -5.85
N ARG A 157 -2.95 2.64 -6.72
CA ARG A 157 -2.84 2.39 -8.15
C ARG A 157 -1.43 2.68 -8.63
N TRP A 158 -0.86 1.73 -9.36
CA TRP A 158 0.41 1.92 -10.03
C TRP A 158 0.25 2.98 -11.13
N SER A 159 1.20 3.90 -11.18
CA SER A 159 1.22 5.03 -12.10
C SER A 159 2.23 4.81 -13.23
N LYS A 160 3.51 4.62 -12.88
CA LYS A 160 4.60 4.45 -13.86
C LYS A 160 5.81 3.77 -13.23
N ALA A 161 6.68 3.20 -14.06
CA ALA A 161 7.87 2.49 -13.59
C ALA A 161 8.91 3.42 -12.95
N ASP A 162 9.04 4.64 -13.48
CA ASP A 162 9.99 5.64 -12.99
C ASP A 162 9.38 6.52 -11.90
N CYS A 163 10.02 6.57 -10.74
CA CYS A 163 9.62 7.40 -9.61
C CYS A 163 9.99 8.88 -9.76
N GLY A 164 10.84 9.24 -10.73
CA GLY A 164 11.35 10.60 -10.90
C GLY A 164 12.00 11.11 -9.61
N ASN A 165 11.54 12.27 -9.14
CA ASN A 165 12.06 12.92 -7.93
C ASN A 165 11.40 12.42 -6.62
N VAL A 166 10.44 11.48 -6.69
CA VAL A 166 9.81 10.91 -5.50
C VAL A 166 10.78 9.94 -4.86
N LYS A 167 11.35 10.32 -3.70
CA LYS A 167 12.24 9.44 -2.94
C LYS A 167 11.49 8.16 -2.55
N PRO A 168 12.13 6.99 -2.60
CA PRO A 168 11.57 5.75 -2.09
C PRO A 168 10.99 5.98 -0.69
N ALA A 169 9.82 5.39 -0.40
CA ALA A 169 9.34 5.34 0.96
C ALA A 169 10.32 4.44 1.73
N THR A 170 11.36 5.04 2.30
CA THR A 170 12.37 4.33 3.07
C THR A 170 11.66 3.73 4.27
N GLY A 171 11.54 2.40 4.28
CA GLY A 171 11.34 1.63 5.50
C GLY A 171 12.48 1.97 6.45
N ARG A 172 12.16 2.74 7.49
CA ARG A 172 13.00 2.92 8.66
C ARG A 172 12.17 2.48 9.84
#